data_AF-A0AAF0ML41-F1
#
_entry.id   AF-A0AAF0ML41-F1
#
_cell.length_a   1.000
_cell.length_b   1.000
_cell.length_c   1.000
_cell.angle_alpha   90.00
_cell.angle_beta   90.00
_cell.angle_gamma   90.00
#
_symmetry.space_group_name_H-M   'P 1'
#
loop_
_entity.id
_entity.type
_entity.pdbx_description
1 polymer ?
#
loop_
_entity_poly.entity_id
_entity_poly.type
_entity_poly.pdbx_seq_one_letter_code
_entity_poly.pdbx_strand_id
1 'polypeptide(L)'
;MTGNDEGGTAMTQTVAEYLAETKASGAVSEELFRAYADSDVSKFSSWGIWGKTIGDLSVFDTEHKPWERLRSDVLLMGGNAGKSKDGKELKKFENFHTAGHAPDGILRSALAGLPIEGAYLSDIVKGAPTKDAPELLRALSNGDVEFPSKVVGPLRAELEVLEMPERVLVILLGDKTVTVWDKVYPHLPPELASRLTVVTGVRHHSGGGSPRATLEALLADRLEDRIYVPA
;
A
#
# COMPACT_ATOMS: atom_id res chain seq x y z
N MET A 1 -18.25 20.02 41.65
CA MET A 1 -16.93 19.73 41.07
C MET A 1 -17.17 19.11 39.72
N THR A 2 -16.96 19.89 38.67
CA THR A 2 -17.23 19.55 37.28
C THR A 2 -15.90 19.27 36.57
N GLY A 3 -15.86 18.21 35.77
CA GLY A 3 -14.84 17.99 34.75
C GLY A 3 -13.88 16.84 35.05
N ASN A 4 -14.07 15.70 34.37
CA ASN A 4 -13.33 15.40 33.13
C ASN A 4 -13.73 14.00 32.64
N ASP A 5 -14.73 13.95 31.76
CA ASP A 5 -14.87 12.87 30.78
C ASP A 5 -14.54 13.51 29.42
N GLU A 6 -13.26 13.49 29.05
CA GLU A 6 -12.87 13.68 27.65
C GLU A 6 -13.19 12.38 26.92
N GLY A 7 -14.46 12.23 26.57
CA GLY A 7 -14.90 11.25 25.57
C GLY A 7 -14.20 11.57 24.26
N GLY A 8 -13.21 10.76 23.91
CA GLY A 8 -12.59 10.77 22.59
C GLY A 8 -13.70 10.70 21.55
N THR A 9 -13.78 11.72 20.71
CA THR A 9 -14.79 11.83 19.67
C THR A 9 -14.60 10.65 18.72
N ALA A 10 -15.54 9.71 18.71
CA ALA A 10 -15.58 8.64 17.73
C ALA A 10 -15.48 9.27 16.33
N MET A 11 -14.54 8.81 15.52
CA MET A 11 -14.32 9.33 14.17
C MET A 11 -15.50 8.88 13.31
N THR A 12 -16.57 9.68 13.27
CA THR A 12 -17.81 9.36 12.54
C THR A 12 -17.65 9.39 11.03
N GLN A 13 -16.48 9.79 10.53
CA GLN A 13 -16.22 9.96 9.11
C GLN A 13 -16.02 8.62 8.40
N THR A 14 -16.45 8.59 7.15
CA THR A 14 -16.18 7.51 6.20
C THR A 14 -14.71 7.48 5.81
N VAL A 15 -14.24 6.35 5.26
CA VAL A 15 -12.88 6.25 4.72
C VAL A 15 -12.66 7.26 3.58
N ALA A 16 -13.67 7.50 2.74
CA ALA A 16 -13.59 8.51 1.68
C ALA A 16 -13.39 9.94 2.23
N GLU A 17 -14.13 10.31 3.28
CA GLU A 17 -13.99 11.62 3.94
C GLU A 17 -12.62 11.77 4.60
N TYR A 18 -12.13 10.73 5.29
CA TYR A 18 -10.76 10.71 5.81
C TYR A 18 -9.72 10.95 4.74
N LEU A 19 -9.82 10.24 3.61
CA LEU A 19 -8.91 10.43 2.49
C LEU A 19 -9.06 11.80 1.83
N ALA A 20 -10.21 12.46 1.91
CA ALA A 20 -10.35 13.82 1.42
C ALA A 20 -9.57 14.81 2.31
N GLU A 21 -9.64 14.64 3.63
CA GLU A 21 -8.93 15.48 4.62
C GLU A 21 -7.41 15.30 4.56
N THR A 22 -6.93 14.06 4.47
CA THR A 22 -5.48 13.76 4.49
C THR A 22 -4.78 13.99 3.16
N LYS A 23 -5.53 14.27 2.07
CA LYS A 23 -4.98 14.44 0.73
C LYS A 23 -3.89 15.52 0.65
N ALA A 24 -4.09 16.64 1.36
CA ALA A 24 -3.12 17.75 1.34
C ALA A 24 -1.81 17.37 2.04
N SER A 25 -1.87 16.68 3.18
CA SER A 25 -0.67 16.19 3.89
C SER A 25 0.03 15.04 3.18
N GLY A 26 -0.68 14.29 2.35
CA GLY A 26 -0.12 13.23 1.51
C GLY A 26 0.31 13.67 0.11
N ALA A 27 0.23 14.97 -0.20
CA ALA A 27 0.58 15.46 -1.53
C ALA A 27 2.09 15.28 -1.78
N VAL A 28 2.44 14.69 -2.91
CA VAL A 28 3.84 14.48 -3.29
C VAL A 28 4.34 15.70 -4.08
N SER A 29 5.49 16.26 -3.69
CA SER A 29 6.15 17.32 -4.46
C SER A 29 6.98 16.73 -5.60
N GLU A 30 7.35 17.56 -6.58
CA GLU A 30 8.28 17.14 -7.63
C GLU A 30 9.63 16.68 -7.06
N GLU A 31 10.16 17.41 -6.08
CA GLU A 31 11.42 17.09 -5.40
C GLU A 31 11.35 15.73 -4.71
N LEU A 32 10.26 15.48 -3.96
CA LEU A 32 10.03 14.22 -3.28
C LEU A 32 9.87 13.05 -4.24
N PHE A 33 9.12 13.26 -5.34
CA PHE A 33 8.98 12.26 -6.39
C PHE A 33 10.34 11.90 -7.01
N ARG A 34 11.20 12.90 -7.29
CA ARG A 34 12.54 12.67 -7.84
C ARG A 34 13.44 11.93 -6.84
N ALA A 35 13.41 12.31 -5.57
CA ALA A 35 14.16 11.61 -4.52
C ALA A 35 13.73 10.12 -4.40
N TYR A 36 12.42 9.86 -4.39
CA TYR A 36 11.87 8.51 -4.45
C TYR A 36 12.31 7.77 -5.71
N ALA A 37 12.17 8.39 -6.88
CA ALA A 37 12.55 7.82 -8.17
C ALA A 37 14.04 7.44 -8.20
N ASP A 38 14.91 8.21 -7.55
CA ASP A 38 16.34 7.93 -7.49
C ASP A 38 16.73 6.87 -6.46
N SER A 39 15.89 6.64 -5.45
CA SER A 39 16.10 5.64 -4.40
C SER A 39 15.92 4.18 -4.85
N ASP A 40 16.50 3.24 -4.10
CA ASP A 40 16.27 1.80 -4.28
C ASP A 40 14.85 1.36 -3.93
N VAL A 41 14.11 2.17 -3.18
CA VAL A 41 12.71 1.88 -2.79
C VAL A 41 11.83 1.75 -4.04
N SER A 42 12.07 2.57 -5.06
CA SER A 42 11.32 2.57 -6.32
C SER A 42 11.40 1.24 -7.10
N LYS A 43 12.31 0.32 -6.76
CA LYS A 43 12.38 -1.02 -7.39
C LYS A 43 11.32 -1.99 -6.86
N PHE A 44 10.86 -1.79 -5.62
CA PHE A 44 9.92 -2.71 -4.93
C PHE A 44 8.56 -2.08 -4.70
N SER A 45 8.34 -0.89 -5.22
CA SER A 45 7.13 -0.10 -5.00
C SER A 45 6.77 0.65 -6.26
N SER A 46 5.57 1.19 -6.28
CA SER A 46 5.10 2.06 -7.34
C SER A 46 3.91 2.87 -6.84
N TRP A 47 3.07 3.35 -7.75
CA TRP A 47 1.89 4.14 -7.45
C TRP A 47 0.69 3.62 -8.21
N GLY A 48 -0.50 3.91 -7.66
CA GLY A 48 -1.80 3.56 -8.21
C GLY A 48 -2.22 4.44 -9.40
N ILE A 49 -1.30 4.75 -10.31
CA ILE A 49 -1.55 5.42 -11.60
C ILE A 49 -0.87 4.65 -12.71
N TRP A 50 -1.53 4.53 -13.86
CA TRP A 50 -1.00 3.80 -15.03
C TRP A 50 -1.03 4.70 -16.27
N GLY A 51 -0.15 4.41 -17.22
CA GLY A 51 -0.23 4.96 -18.57
C GLY A 51 -1.35 4.34 -19.40
N LYS A 52 -1.15 4.28 -20.72
CA LYS A 52 -2.13 3.73 -21.67
C LYS A 52 -2.36 2.23 -21.46
N THR A 53 -1.30 1.50 -21.11
CA THR A 53 -1.33 0.05 -20.85
C THR A 53 -0.80 -0.27 -19.45
N ILE A 54 -0.94 -1.51 -18.99
CA ILE A 54 -0.50 -1.94 -17.64
C ILE A 54 1.02 -1.75 -17.46
N GLY A 55 1.81 -2.03 -18.50
CA GLY A 55 3.27 -1.84 -18.46
C GLY A 55 3.75 -0.52 -19.02
N ASP A 56 2.85 0.45 -19.21
CA ASP A 56 3.21 1.77 -19.69
C ASP A 56 3.65 2.65 -18.52
N LEU A 57 4.96 2.62 -18.25
CA LEU A 57 5.60 3.40 -17.20
C LEU A 57 5.81 4.87 -17.58
N SER A 58 5.48 5.30 -18.80
CA SER A 58 5.65 6.70 -19.20
C SER A 58 4.84 7.66 -18.32
N VAL A 59 3.80 7.18 -17.63
CA VAL A 59 3.05 7.96 -16.64
C VAL A 59 3.95 8.55 -15.54
N PHE A 60 5.12 7.97 -15.29
CA PHE A 60 6.11 8.43 -14.32
C PHE A 60 7.16 9.38 -14.91
N ASP A 61 7.11 9.67 -16.20
CA ASP A 61 7.98 10.66 -16.83
C ASP A 61 7.67 12.06 -16.29
N THR A 62 8.71 12.85 -16.00
CA THR A 62 8.55 14.15 -15.36
C THR A 62 7.76 15.16 -16.21
N GLU A 63 7.74 14.96 -17.53
CA GLU A 63 6.92 15.74 -18.46
C GLU A 63 5.41 15.59 -18.18
N HIS A 64 4.99 14.45 -17.62
CA HIS A 64 3.61 14.18 -17.24
C HIS A 64 3.26 14.62 -15.81
N LYS A 65 4.24 15.18 -15.07
CA LYS A 65 4.07 15.68 -13.71
C LYS A 65 3.32 14.70 -12.79
N PRO A 66 3.78 13.43 -12.67
CA PRO A 66 3.07 12.38 -11.95
C PRO A 66 2.66 12.82 -10.53
N TRP A 67 3.53 13.56 -9.85
CA TRP A 67 3.35 14.06 -8.48
C TRP A 67 2.02 14.81 -8.25
N GLU A 68 1.42 15.43 -9.28
CA GLU A 68 0.10 16.08 -9.17
C GLU A 68 -1.04 15.09 -8.85
N ARG A 69 -0.80 13.79 -9.03
CA ARG A 69 -1.76 12.70 -8.79
C ARG A 69 -1.36 11.79 -7.61
N LEU A 70 -0.10 11.83 -7.17
CA LEU A 70 0.44 10.88 -6.21
C LEU A 70 0.05 11.25 -4.77
N ARG A 71 -0.11 10.21 -3.94
CA ARG A 71 -0.62 10.32 -2.56
C ARG A 71 0.16 9.42 -1.59
N SER A 72 0.99 10.02 -0.74
CA SER A 72 1.80 9.33 0.26
C SER A 72 1.09 9.08 1.59
N ASP A 73 -0.16 9.55 1.75
CA ASP A 73 -0.97 9.36 2.95
C ASP A 73 -1.74 8.02 2.98
N VAL A 74 -1.77 7.31 1.85
CA VAL A 74 -2.46 6.02 1.70
C VAL A 74 -1.58 5.00 0.98
N LEU A 75 -1.51 3.80 1.57
CA LEU A 75 -0.68 2.69 1.14
C LEU A 75 -1.57 1.50 0.81
N LEU A 76 -1.52 1.04 -0.42
CA LEU A 76 -2.10 -0.24 -0.82
C LEU A 76 -0.99 -1.29 -0.76
N MET A 77 -1.14 -2.27 0.14
CA MET A 77 -0.11 -3.27 0.38
C MET A 77 -0.49 -4.64 -0.17
N GLY A 78 0.39 -5.22 -0.99
CA GLY A 78 0.44 -6.64 -1.30
C GLY A 78 1.26 -7.43 -0.27
N GLY A 79 1.42 -8.74 -0.49
CA GLY A 79 2.24 -9.60 0.38
C GLY A 79 3.73 -9.49 0.08
N ASN A 80 4.11 -9.78 -1.16
CA ASN A 80 5.46 -9.75 -1.71
C ASN A 80 5.41 -9.79 -3.24
N ALA A 81 6.49 -9.35 -3.87
CA ALA A 81 6.65 -9.45 -5.32
C ALA A 81 6.62 -10.92 -5.79
N GLY A 82 5.95 -11.16 -6.91
CA GLY A 82 5.97 -12.46 -7.58
C GLY A 82 7.36 -12.80 -8.15
N LYS A 83 7.71 -14.09 -8.19
CA LYS A 83 8.93 -14.55 -8.89
C LYS A 83 8.88 -14.18 -10.38
N SER A 84 9.88 -13.41 -10.83
CA SER A 84 10.12 -13.15 -12.26
C SER A 84 10.40 -14.46 -12.99
N LYS A 85 9.65 -14.74 -14.07
CA LYS A 85 9.80 -15.97 -14.88
C LYS A 85 11.18 -16.08 -15.53
N ASP A 86 11.82 -14.94 -15.78
CA ASP A 86 13.13 -14.86 -16.45
C ASP A 86 14.28 -14.62 -15.45
N GLY A 87 14.01 -14.58 -14.14
CA GLY A 87 15.00 -14.22 -13.12
C GLY A 87 15.51 -12.77 -13.20
N LYS A 88 14.87 -11.93 -14.03
CA LYS A 88 15.21 -10.51 -14.15
C LYS A 88 14.79 -9.75 -12.90
N GLU A 89 15.66 -8.90 -12.40
CA GLU A 89 15.35 -7.93 -11.35
C GLU A 89 14.28 -6.94 -11.84
N LEU A 90 13.42 -6.51 -10.92
CA LEU A 90 12.43 -5.46 -11.17
C LEU A 90 13.14 -4.14 -11.42
N LYS A 91 12.72 -3.43 -12.47
CA LYS A 91 13.13 -2.05 -12.69
C LYS A 91 12.30 -1.11 -11.79
N LYS A 92 12.75 0.14 -11.73
CA LYS A 92 12.03 1.21 -11.04
C LYS A 92 10.59 1.28 -11.54
N PHE A 93 9.64 1.42 -10.62
CA PHE A 93 8.19 1.49 -10.82
C PHE A 93 7.52 0.26 -11.45
N GLU A 94 8.26 -0.80 -11.76
CA GLU A 94 7.75 -1.97 -12.47
C GLU A 94 6.92 -2.90 -11.56
N ASN A 95 7.14 -2.83 -10.24
CA ASN A 95 6.31 -3.58 -9.29
C ASN A 95 4.85 -3.10 -9.40
N PHE A 96 3.90 -4.02 -9.55
CA PHE A 96 2.48 -3.76 -9.85
C PHE A 96 2.17 -3.18 -11.25
N HIS A 97 3.17 -3.06 -12.12
CA HIS A 97 3.05 -2.56 -13.50
C HIS A 97 3.55 -3.58 -14.52
N THR A 98 3.61 -4.86 -14.16
CA THR A 98 4.18 -5.86 -15.05
C THR A 98 3.21 -6.16 -16.20
N ALA A 99 3.66 -5.94 -17.43
CA ALA A 99 2.86 -6.19 -18.62
C ALA A 99 2.37 -7.64 -18.66
N GLY A 100 1.05 -7.83 -18.88
CA GLY A 100 0.44 -9.16 -18.92
C GLY A 100 0.14 -9.78 -17.55
N HIS A 101 0.41 -9.07 -16.45
CA HIS A 101 -0.07 -9.48 -15.12
C HIS A 101 -1.54 -9.05 -14.95
N ALA A 102 -2.46 -9.99 -15.20
CA ALA A 102 -3.90 -9.71 -15.17
C ALA A 102 -4.41 -9.09 -13.84
N PRO A 103 -3.92 -9.50 -12.65
CA PRO A 103 -4.30 -8.85 -11.39
C PRO A 103 -3.98 -7.34 -11.36
N ASP A 104 -2.82 -6.92 -11.87
CA ASP A 104 -2.42 -5.50 -11.90
C ASP A 104 -3.36 -4.68 -12.79
N GLY A 105 -3.78 -5.26 -13.91
CA GLY A 105 -4.78 -4.66 -14.80
C GLY A 105 -6.15 -4.48 -14.14
N ILE A 106 -6.56 -5.43 -13.31
CA ILE A 106 -7.82 -5.32 -12.56
C ILE A 106 -7.70 -4.23 -11.49
N LEU A 107 -6.57 -4.17 -10.77
CA LEU A 107 -6.31 -3.14 -9.76
C LEU A 107 -6.32 -1.74 -10.37
N ARG A 108 -5.66 -1.55 -11.52
CA ARG A 108 -5.71 -0.30 -12.31
C ARG A 108 -7.14 0.17 -12.55
N SER A 109 -7.98 -0.70 -13.11
CA SER A 109 -9.38 -0.38 -13.42
C SER A 109 -10.22 -0.12 -12.17
N ALA A 110 -9.88 -0.77 -11.06
CA ALA A 110 -10.58 -0.60 -9.79
C ALA A 110 -10.30 0.74 -9.14
N LEU A 111 -9.04 1.23 -9.21
CA LEU A 111 -8.62 2.48 -8.58
C LEU A 111 -9.03 3.73 -9.39
N ALA A 112 -9.12 3.62 -10.71
CA ALA A 112 -9.36 4.76 -11.59
C ALA A 112 -10.62 5.57 -11.18
N GLY A 113 -10.42 6.86 -10.94
CA GLY A 113 -11.45 7.82 -10.56
C GLY A 113 -11.93 7.73 -9.11
N LEU A 114 -11.37 6.84 -8.28
CA LEU A 114 -11.67 6.79 -6.85
C LEU A 114 -10.76 7.75 -6.06
N PRO A 115 -11.16 8.18 -4.84
CA PRO A 115 -10.31 8.99 -3.97
C PRO A 115 -8.92 8.41 -3.70
N ILE A 116 -8.77 7.09 -3.81
CA ILE A 116 -7.53 6.33 -3.63
C ILE A 116 -6.66 6.23 -4.88
N GLU A 117 -7.07 6.79 -6.03
CA GLU A 117 -6.21 6.86 -7.21
C GLU A 117 -4.91 7.60 -6.87
N GLY A 118 -3.78 7.05 -7.31
CA GLY A 118 -2.45 7.59 -6.99
C GLY A 118 -1.94 7.29 -5.59
N ALA A 119 -2.62 6.44 -4.81
CA ALA A 119 -2.08 5.85 -3.60
C ALA A 119 -0.73 5.14 -3.85
N TYR A 120 0.14 5.13 -2.83
CA TYR A 120 1.39 4.40 -2.88
C TYR A 120 1.14 2.88 -2.90
N LEU A 121 1.84 2.16 -3.77
CA LEU A 121 1.77 0.70 -3.88
C LEU A 121 3.07 0.09 -3.35
N SER A 122 2.95 -0.85 -2.42
CA SER A 122 4.09 -1.61 -1.91
C SER A 122 3.67 -3.03 -1.53
N ASP A 123 4.63 -3.86 -1.16
CA ASP A 123 4.41 -5.17 -0.58
C ASP A 123 4.85 -5.18 0.88
N ILE A 124 4.27 -6.00 1.75
CA ILE A 124 4.72 -6.09 3.16
C ILE A 124 6.17 -6.58 3.24
N VAL A 125 6.50 -7.64 2.50
CA VAL A 125 7.81 -8.32 2.55
C VAL A 125 8.59 -8.04 1.26
N LYS A 126 9.76 -7.41 1.41
CA LYS A 126 10.62 -6.97 0.31
C LYS A 126 11.76 -7.95 0.09
N GLY A 127 12.18 -8.13 -1.17
CA GLY A 127 13.35 -8.93 -1.51
C GLY A 127 13.27 -10.41 -1.08
N ALA A 128 12.05 -10.96 -1.03
CA ALA A 128 11.76 -12.37 -0.80
C ALA A 128 10.67 -12.84 -1.78
N PRO A 129 10.96 -12.86 -3.10
CA PRO A 129 9.93 -13.16 -4.09
C PRO A 129 9.47 -14.62 -4.01
N THR A 130 8.15 -14.83 -4.04
CA THR A 130 7.56 -16.18 -4.03
C THR A 130 6.62 -16.37 -5.22
N LYS A 131 6.25 -17.62 -5.48
CA LYS A 131 5.29 -17.95 -6.53
C LYS A 131 3.87 -17.54 -6.14
N ASP A 132 3.54 -17.69 -4.87
CA ASP A 132 2.22 -17.44 -4.32
C ASP A 132 2.29 -17.11 -2.81
N ALA A 133 1.15 -16.72 -2.24
CA ALA A 133 1.04 -16.39 -0.83
C ALA A 133 1.28 -17.58 0.12
N PRO A 134 0.83 -18.82 -0.18
CA PRO A 134 1.18 -20.00 0.62
C PRO A 134 2.69 -20.24 0.77
N GLU A 135 3.47 -20.03 -0.29
CA GLU A 135 4.94 -20.12 -0.23
C GLU A 135 5.52 -19.04 0.71
N LEU A 136 5.04 -17.79 0.61
CA LEU A 136 5.46 -16.72 1.51
C LEU A 136 5.13 -17.03 2.98
N LEU A 137 3.90 -17.45 3.26
CA LEU A 137 3.46 -17.79 4.62
C LEU A 137 4.27 -18.93 5.22
N ARG A 138 4.72 -19.88 4.40
CA ARG A 138 5.63 -20.96 4.82
C ARG A 138 7.01 -20.39 5.17
N ALA A 139 7.58 -19.57 4.31
CA ALA A 139 8.89 -18.93 4.55
C ALA A 139 8.89 -18.11 5.86
N LEU A 140 7.83 -17.32 6.08
CA LEU A 140 7.64 -16.57 7.33
C LEU A 140 7.56 -17.48 8.56
N SER A 141 6.83 -18.60 8.45
CA SER A 141 6.66 -19.54 9.58
C SER A 141 7.92 -20.36 9.89
N ASN A 142 8.76 -20.58 8.89
CA ASN A 142 10.03 -21.30 9.04
C ASN A 142 11.17 -20.40 9.55
N GLY A 143 10.98 -19.08 9.59
CA GLY A 143 12.05 -18.12 9.90
C GLY A 143 12.99 -17.86 8.72
N ASP A 144 12.57 -18.14 7.48
CA ASP A 144 13.37 -17.91 6.27
C ASP A 144 13.38 -16.41 5.85
N VAL A 145 12.63 -15.56 6.56
CA VAL A 145 12.48 -14.12 6.30
C VAL A 145 13.02 -13.33 7.47
N GLU A 146 14.08 -12.57 7.23
CA GLU A 146 14.69 -11.67 8.20
C GLU A 146 13.87 -10.37 8.35
N PHE A 147 12.95 -10.33 9.32
CA PHE A 147 12.05 -9.19 9.53
C PHE A 147 12.74 -7.81 9.56
N PRO A 148 13.91 -7.63 10.22
CA PRO A 148 14.57 -6.33 10.22
C PRO A 148 14.94 -5.83 8.81
N SER A 149 15.44 -6.71 7.95
CA SER A 149 15.96 -6.33 6.62
C SER A 149 14.93 -6.46 5.50
N LYS A 150 13.88 -7.27 5.69
CA LYS A 150 12.87 -7.57 4.67
C LYS A 150 11.54 -6.86 4.92
N VAL A 151 11.32 -6.31 6.11
CA VAL A 151 10.08 -5.63 6.48
C VAL A 151 10.36 -4.30 7.15
N VAL A 152 10.97 -4.29 8.34
CA VAL A 152 11.07 -3.09 9.17
C VAL A 152 11.91 -2.00 8.51
N GLY A 153 13.12 -2.35 8.07
CA GLY A 153 14.02 -1.43 7.36
C GLY A 153 13.40 -0.88 6.08
N PRO A 154 12.89 -1.73 5.17
CA PRO A 154 12.21 -1.27 3.97
C PRO A 154 11.00 -0.38 4.24
N LEU A 155 10.11 -0.76 5.16
CA LEU A 155 8.93 0.06 5.50
C LEU A 155 9.34 1.42 6.07
N ARG A 156 10.35 1.45 6.95
CA ARG A 156 10.91 2.71 7.47
C ARG A 156 11.46 3.58 6.35
N ALA A 157 12.24 3.01 5.44
CA ALA A 157 12.78 3.72 4.29
C ALA A 157 11.68 4.28 3.38
N GLU A 158 10.58 3.54 3.18
CA GLU A 158 9.40 4.01 2.44
C GLU A 158 8.74 5.21 3.11
N LEU A 159 8.53 5.16 4.43
CA LEU A 159 7.95 6.28 5.19
C LEU A 159 8.85 7.53 5.15
N GLU A 160 10.16 7.34 5.22
CA GLU A 160 11.14 8.43 5.26
C GLU A 160 11.34 9.07 3.88
N VAL A 161 11.57 8.27 2.83
CA VAL A 161 11.85 8.80 1.48
C VAL A 161 10.66 9.53 0.86
N LEU A 162 9.44 9.21 1.31
CA LEU A 162 8.20 9.84 0.87
C LEU A 162 7.64 10.84 1.89
N GLU A 163 8.42 11.16 2.93
CA GLU A 163 8.03 12.08 3.99
C GLU A 163 6.56 11.86 4.42
N MET A 164 6.19 10.59 4.57
CA MET A 164 4.78 10.23 4.76
C MET A 164 4.25 10.91 6.03
N PRO A 165 2.95 11.29 6.06
CA PRO A 165 2.38 11.95 7.22
C PRO A 165 2.44 11.09 8.48
N GLU A 166 2.23 11.70 9.64
CA GLU A 166 2.32 11.03 10.94
C GLU A 166 1.38 9.82 11.03
N ARG A 167 0.18 9.93 10.43
CA ARG A 167 -0.77 8.84 10.27
C ARG A 167 -0.95 8.49 8.80
N VAL A 168 -0.84 7.20 8.51
CA VAL A 168 -0.90 6.63 7.18
C VAL A 168 -2.00 5.58 7.15
N LEU A 169 -2.91 5.67 6.18
CA LEU A 169 -3.91 4.63 5.96
C LEU A 169 -3.29 3.48 5.16
N VAL A 170 -3.26 2.28 5.73
CA VAL A 170 -2.78 1.07 5.06
C VAL A 170 -3.97 0.20 4.69
N ILE A 171 -4.14 -0.07 3.40
CA ILE A 171 -5.18 -0.94 2.84
C ILE A 171 -4.51 -2.25 2.41
N LEU A 172 -4.84 -3.35 3.09
CA LEU A 172 -4.30 -4.67 2.74
C LEU A 172 -5.07 -5.29 1.56
N LEU A 173 -4.35 -5.67 0.51
CA LEU A 173 -4.91 -6.25 -0.69
C LEU A 173 -5.10 -7.76 -0.53
N GLY A 174 -6.30 -8.18 -0.14
CA GLY A 174 -6.75 -9.58 -0.07
C GLY A 174 -6.43 -10.30 1.24
N ASP A 175 -7.22 -11.32 1.55
CA ASP A 175 -7.20 -12.02 2.85
C ASP A 175 -5.85 -12.65 3.20
N LYS A 176 -5.10 -13.12 2.19
CA LYS A 176 -3.76 -13.69 2.41
C LYS A 176 -2.76 -12.63 2.85
N THR A 177 -2.91 -11.40 2.40
CA THR A 177 -2.09 -10.27 2.84
C THR A 177 -2.38 -9.91 4.29
N VAL A 178 -3.63 -10.07 4.75
CA VAL A 178 -3.97 -9.96 6.19
C VAL A 178 -3.22 -11.01 7.00
N THR A 179 -3.23 -12.27 6.58
CA THR A 179 -2.47 -13.33 7.27
C THR A 179 -0.96 -13.09 7.25
N VAL A 180 -0.43 -12.48 6.19
CA VAL A 180 0.98 -12.04 6.16
C VAL A 180 1.18 -10.97 7.22
N TRP A 181 0.35 -9.91 7.21
CA TRP A 181 0.41 -8.81 8.17
C TRP A 181 0.41 -9.28 9.62
N ASP A 182 -0.45 -10.23 9.99
CA ASP A 182 -0.51 -10.80 11.34
C ASP A 182 0.80 -11.44 11.80
N LYS A 183 1.54 -12.04 10.86
CA LYS A 183 2.86 -12.62 11.16
C LYS A 183 3.93 -11.56 11.33
N VAL A 184 3.77 -10.39 10.73
CA VAL A 184 4.82 -9.37 10.68
C VAL A 184 4.61 -8.27 11.71
N TYR A 185 3.35 -7.91 11.99
CA TYR A 185 2.98 -6.83 12.90
C TYR A 185 3.63 -6.95 14.29
N PRO A 186 3.71 -8.13 14.94
CA PRO A 186 4.38 -8.27 16.24
C PRO A 186 5.87 -7.93 16.23
N HIS A 187 6.49 -7.84 15.05
CA HIS A 187 7.91 -7.49 14.87
C HIS A 187 8.12 -6.02 14.50
N LEU A 188 7.05 -5.25 14.30
CA LEU A 188 7.16 -3.83 14.03
C LEU A 188 7.51 -3.08 15.33
N PRO A 189 8.47 -2.14 15.29
CA PRO A 189 8.70 -1.23 16.40
C PRO A 189 7.42 -0.42 16.73
N PRO A 190 7.11 -0.16 18.01
CA PRO A 190 5.88 0.54 18.40
C PRO A 190 5.72 1.90 17.72
N GLU A 191 6.82 2.65 17.55
CA GLU A 191 6.81 3.95 16.89
C GLU A 191 6.49 3.87 15.39
N LEU A 192 6.77 2.73 14.76
CA LEU A 192 6.40 2.47 13.38
C LEU A 192 4.94 2.02 13.30
N ALA A 193 4.54 1.09 14.18
CA ALA A 193 3.18 0.56 14.22
C ALA A 193 2.13 1.65 14.53
N SER A 194 2.43 2.59 15.42
CA SER A 194 1.51 3.67 15.82
C SER A 194 1.18 4.65 14.69
N ARG A 195 1.99 4.67 13.62
CA ARG A 195 1.74 5.50 12.43
C ARG A 195 0.75 4.88 11.45
N LEU A 196 0.46 3.59 11.57
CA LEU A 196 -0.25 2.83 10.55
C LEU A 196 -1.68 2.54 11.01
N THR A 197 -2.64 3.15 10.32
CA THR A 197 -4.07 2.80 10.46
C THR A 197 -4.39 1.74 9.41
N VAL A 198 -4.48 0.48 9.83
CA VAL A 198 -4.67 -0.64 8.90
C VAL A 198 -6.16 -0.91 8.68
N VAL A 199 -6.58 -1.10 7.43
CA VAL A 199 -7.92 -1.56 7.05
C VAL A 199 -7.82 -2.75 6.10
N THR A 200 -8.85 -3.59 6.11
CA THR A 200 -8.88 -4.86 5.37
C THR A 200 -10.21 -5.03 4.59
N GLY A 201 -10.42 -6.21 3.99
CA GLY A 201 -11.65 -6.51 3.26
C GLY A 201 -11.64 -6.11 1.78
N VAL A 202 -10.51 -5.61 1.29
CA VAL A 202 -10.33 -5.28 -0.13
C VAL A 202 -9.88 -6.50 -0.90
N ARG A 203 -10.60 -6.82 -1.98
CA ARG A 203 -10.17 -7.84 -2.94
C ARG A 203 -9.37 -7.18 -4.05
N HIS A 204 -8.35 -7.86 -4.55
CA HIS A 204 -7.55 -7.38 -5.69
C HIS A 204 -7.60 -8.31 -6.91
N HIS A 205 -8.34 -9.43 -6.82
CA HIS A 205 -8.58 -10.36 -7.92
C HIS A 205 -10.08 -10.63 -8.11
N SER A 206 -10.50 -10.93 -9.35
CA SER A 206 -11.92 -11.12 -9.72
C SER A 206 -12.55 -12.41 -9.21
N GLY A 207 -11.77 -13.41 -8.79
CA GLY A 207 -12.26 -14.73 -8.39
C GLY A 207 -13.18 -14.79 -7.17
N GLY A 208 -13.38 -13.69 -6.45
CA GLY A 208 -14.24 -13.61 -5.26
C GLY A 208 -15.16 -12.38 -5.20
N GLY A 209 -15.34 -11.66 -6.32
CA GLY A 209 -16.06 -10.39 -6.39
C GLY A 209 -15.28 -9.33 -7.15
N SER A 210 -15.90 -8.19 -7.43
CA SER A 210 -15.25 -7.07 -8.13
C SER A 210 -14.34 -6.29 -7.16
N PRO A 211 -13.01 -6.17 -7.43
CA PRO A 211 -12.11 -5.32 -6.65
C PRO A 211 -12.62 -3.89 -6.49
N ARG A 212 -13.21 -3.33 -7.57
CA ARG A 212 -13.82 -2.00 -7.54
C ARG A 212 -14.95 -1.93 -6.52
N ALA A 213 -15.87 -2.89 -6.53
CA ALA A 213 -17.00 -2.91 -5.60
C ALA A 213 -16.53 -3.02 -4.14
N THR A 214 -15.47 -3.79 -3.86
CA THR A 214 -14.92 -3.87 -2.50
C THR A 214 -14.24 -2.58 -2.05
N LEU A 215 -13.59 -1.86 -2.97
CA LEU A 215 -13.00 -0.55 -2.69
C LEU A 215 -14.09 0.50 -2.46
N GLU A 216 -15.12 0.53 -3.30
CA GLU A 216 -16.27 1.44 -3.14
C GLU A 216 -17.02 1.17 -1.83
N ALA A 217 -17.18 -0.09 -1.44
CA ALA A 217 -17.74 -0.45 -0.14
C ALA A 217 -16.87 0.06 1.01
N LEU A 218 -15.55 -0.22 0.99
CA LEU A 218 -14.61 0.29 1.99
C LEU A 218 -14.69 1.81 2.12
N LEU A 219 -14.73 2.52 0.98
CA LEU A 219 -14.78 3.99 0.94
C LEU A 219 -16.05 4.56 1.57
N ALA A 220 -17.17 3.84 1.46
CA ALA A 220 -18.46 4.25 2.00
C ALA A 220 -18.63 3.93 3.49
N ASP A 221 -17.84 3.01 4.05
CA ASP A 221 -17.92 2.63 5.45
C ASP A 221 -17.24 3.63 6.36
N ARG A 222 -17.68 3.64 7.63
CA ARG A 222 -17.01 4.38 8.70
C ARG A 222 -15.61 3.82 8.90
N LEU A 223 -14.63 4.71 9.02
CA LEU A 223 -13.23 4.29 9.18
C LEU A 223 -13.05 3.39 10.40
N GLU A 224 -13.63 3.77 11.54
CA GLU A 224 -13.51 3.04 12.81
C GLU A 224 -14.02 1.59 12.76
N ASP A 225 -15.05 1.32 11.95
CA ASP A 225 -15.60 -0.03 11.77
C ASP A 225 -14.72 -0.92 10.89
N ARG A 226 -13.73 -0.31 10.22
CA ARG A 226 -12.81 -0.98 9.29
C ARG A 226 -11.39 -1.08 9.81
N ILE A 227 -11.07 -0.42 10.93
CA ILE A 227 -9.75 -0.52 11.55
C ILE A 227 -9.50 -1.96 11.96
N TYR A 228 -8.44 -2.52 11.40
CA TYR A 228 -7.97 -3.84 11.69
C TYR A 228 -6.92 -3.79 12.79
N VAL A 229 -7.20 -4.50 13.89
CA VAL A 229 -6.25 -4.75 14.97
C VAL A 229 -5.77 -6.19 14.83
N PRO A 230 -4.48 -6.41 14.54
CA PRO A 230 -3.92 -7.76 14.49
C PRO A 230 -4.14 -8.50 15.82
N ALA A 231 -4.43 -9.80 15.71
CA ALA A 231 -4.70 -10.66 16.86
C ALA A 231 -3.44 -11.03 17.65
#